data_AF-A0AAX6E9M0-F1
#
_entry.id   AF-A0AAX6E9M0-F1
#
_cell.length_a   1.000
_cell.length_b   1.000
_cell.length_c   1.000
_cell.angle_alpha   90.00
_cell.angle_beta   90.00
_cell.angle_gamma   90.00
#
_symmetry.space_group_name_H-M   'P 1'
#
loop_
_entity.id
_entity.type
_entity.pdbx_description
1 polymer ?
#
loop_
_entity_poly.entity_id
_entity_poly.type
_entity_poly.pdbx_seq_one_letter_code
_entity_poly.pdbx_strand_id
1 'polypeptide(L)'
;MLHSLEAYEMINSHLSLILGQRLDDGNAIAPISKLRVGQVYAASIMYGYFLKRVDQRFQLEKSMKILPWGTKDQDASIEQSIPDESRPFVGKSHPEAEAPSRSSPGASSPGFADRIKPCRLRTYVMAFDADTLQRYAAIRSKEAFGIIEKHTEALFGRPEIVITPQGTIDPSKDELIKISFGGLKRLILEAVTFGSFLWDVESYVDSRYHFVAN
;
A
#
# COMPACT_ATOMS: atom_id res chain seq x y z
N MET A 1 2.29 16.75 6.54
CA MET A 1 2.48 15.36 6.07
C MET A 1 1.43 15.08 5.00
N LEU A 2 1.80 14.54 3.83
CA LEU A 2 0.90 14.40 2.68
C LEU A 2 -0.08 13.21 2.78
N HIS A 3 0.06 12.37 3.81
CA HIS A 3 -0.69 11.12 4.01
C HIS A 3 -1.06 10.91 5.47
N SER A 4 -2.21 10.27 5.70
CA SER A 4 -2.63 9.74 7.00
C SER A 4 -1.69 8.63 7.48
N LEU A 5 -1.78 8.27 8.77
CA LEU A 5 -1.04 7.13 9.30
C LEU A 5 -1.41 5.84 8.56
N GLU A 6 -2.70 5.65 8.29
CA GLU A 6 -3.21 4.47 7.59
C GLU A 6 -2.71 4.40 6.14
N ALA A 7 -2.59 5.54 5.46
CA ALA A 7 -2.00 5.60 4.12
C ALA A 7 -0.48 5.31 4.14
N TYR A 8 0.24 5.76 5.16
CA TYR A 8 1.66 5.40 5.33
C TYR A 8 1.86 3.89 5.51
N GLU A 9 0.99 3.22 6.26
CA GLU A 9 1.02 1.76 6.42
C GLU A 9 0.76 1.02 5.10
N MET A 10 -0.18 1.53 4.29
CA MET A 10 -0.46 1.04 2.94
C MET A 10 0.77 1.18 2.02
N ILE A 11 1.44 2.34 2.04
CA ILE A 11 2.68 2.57 1.28
C ILE A 11 3.79 1.60 1.70
N ASN A 12 3.98 1.38 3.00
CA ASN A 12 4.96 0.40 3.48
C ASN A 12 4.63 -1.03 3.06
N SER A 13 3.34 -1.38 3.03
CA SER A 13 2.89 -2.66 2.51
C SER A 13 3.23 -2.81 1.02
N HIS A 14 2.98 -1.77 0.21
CA HIS A 14 3.35 -1.72 -1.21
C HIS A 14 4.85 -1.88 -1.44
N LEU A 15 5.67 -1.15 -0.67
CA LEU A 15 7.13 -1.28 -0.69
C LEU A 15 7.59 -2.70 -0.33
N SER A 16 6.99 -3.30 0.69
CA SER A 16 7.34 -4.65 1.13
C SER A 16 6.97 -5.71 0.10
N LEU A 17 5.86 -5.53 -0.62
CA LEU A 17 5.43 -6.42 -1.71
C LEU A 17 6.41 -6.37 -2.89
N ILE A 18 6.93 -5.18 -3.23
CA ILE A 18 7.83 -5.01 -4.37
C ILE A 18 9.28 -5.39 -4.02
N LEU A 19 9.77 -4.97 -2.86
CA LEU A 19 11.17 -5.13 -2.46
C LEU A 19 11.43 -6.45 -1.70
N GLY A 20 10.38 -7.10 -1.18
CA GLY A 20 10.48 -8.31 -0.38
C GLY A 20 11.28 -8.09 0.91
N GLN A 21 12.03 -9.11 1.35
CA GLN A 21 12.91 -9.04 2.53
C GLN A 21 14.16 -8.16 2.32
N ARG A 22 14.38 -7.60 1.12
CA ARG A 22 15.61 -6.84 0.80
C ARG A 22 15.56 -5.37 1.21
N LEU A 23 14.63 -5.02 2.10
CA LEU A 23 14.45 -3.66 2.60
C LEU A 23 15.63 -3.17 3.46
N ASP A 24 16.33 -4.08 4.15
CA ASP A 24 17.44 -3.74 5.06
C ASP A 24 18.80 -3.62 4.33
N ASP A 25 18.96 -4.25 3.16
CA ASP A 25 20.21 -4.21 2.37
C ASP A 25 20.22 -3.05 1.35
N GLY A 26 19.96 -1.83 1.82
CA GLY A 26 19.74 -0.66 0.96
C GLY A 26 20.89 -0.31 0.00
N ASN A 27 22.13 -0.71 0.31
CA ASN A 27 23.31 -0.43 -0.51
C ASN A 27 23.64 -1.57 -1.49
N ALA A 28 22.97 -2.73 -1.41
CA ALA A 28 23.21 -3.82 -2.33
C ALA A 28 22.67 -3.46 -3.72
N ILE A 29 23.55 -3.58 -4.73
CA ILE A 29 23.25 -3.31 -6.14
C ILE A 29 22.92 -4.63 -6.82
N ALA A 30 21.81 -4.68 -7.53
CA ALA A 30 21.43 -5.82 -8.35
C ALA A 30 21.20 -5.40 -9.81
N PRO A 31 21.57 -6.24 -10.79
CA PRO A 31 21.09 -6.08 -12.15
C PRO A 31 19.59 -6.42 -12.18
N ILE A 32 18.78 -5.50 -12.69
CA ILE A 32 17.33 -5.67 -12.82
C ILE A 32 16.92 -5.29 -14.24
N SER A 33 15.98 -6.04 -14.79
CA SER A 33 15.28 -5.71 -16.04
C SER A 33 14.78 -4.27 -16.04
N LYS A 34 15.17 -3.46 -17.02
CA LYS A 34 14.71 -2.09 -17.19
C LYS A 34 13.21 -2.06 -17.43
N LEU A 35 12.71 -2.97 -18.26
CA LEU A 35 11.27 -3.17 -18.47
C LEU A 35 10.55 -3.41 -17.14
N ARG A 36 11.10 -4.27 -16.27
CA ARG A 36 10.52 -4.56 -14.95
C ARG A 36 10.52 -3.34 -14.04
N VAL A 37 11.59 -2.55 -14.02
CA VAL A 37 11.64 -1.32 -13.22
C VAL A 37 10.60 -0.31 -13.73
N GLY A 38 10.47 -0.14 -15.05
CA GLY A 38 9.42 0.70 -15.65
C GLY A 38 8.00 0.24 -15.31
N GLN A 39 7.73 -1.08 -15.35
CA GLN A 39 6.44 -1.64 -14.93
C GLN A 39 6.13 -1.36 -13.46
N VAL A 40 7.11 -1.58 -12.58
CA VAL A 40 6.98 -1.31 -11.14
C VAL A 40 6.74 0.18 -10.89
N TYR A 41 7.42 1.04 -11.64
CA TYR A 41 7.24 2.49 -11.56
C TYR A 41 5.82 2.92 -11.94
N ALA A 42 5.35 2.52 -13.13
CA ALA A 42 3.99 2.83 -13.60
C ALA A 42 2.91 2.26 -12.67
N ALA A 43 3.09 1.02 -12.19
CA ALA A 43 2.18 0.42 -11.21
C ALA A 43 2.16 1.19 -9.88
N SER A 44 3.30 1.73 -9.46
CA SER A 44 3.40 2.53 -8.23
C SER A 44 2.76 3.92 -8.39
N ILE A 45 2.78 4.51 -9.60
CA ILE A 45 2.03 5.73 -9.89
C ILE A 45 0.53 5.46 -9.78
N MET A 46 0.03 4.41 -10.43
CA MET A 46 -1.38 4.02 -10.35
C MET A 46 -1.81 3.72 -8.91
N TYR A 47 -0.94 3.05 -8.15
CA TYR A 47 -1.17 2.79 -6.73
C TYR A 47 -1.26 4.08 -5.90
N GLY A 48 -0.36 5.04 -6.10
CA GLY A 48 -0.39 6.32 -5.40
C GLY A 48 -1.65 7.12 -5.69
N TYR A 49 -2.05 7.17 -6.97
CA TYR A 49 -3.30 7.79 -7.41
C TYR A 49 -4.51 7.16 -6.72
N PHE A 50 -4.62 5.83 -6.78
CA PHE A 50 -5.69 5.07 -6.12
C PHE A 50 -5.71 5.33 -4.61
N LEU A 51 -4.55 5.20 -3.96
CA LEU A 51 -4.41 5.31 -2.50
C LEU A 51 -4.84 6.68 -2.01
N LYS A 52 -4.43 7.75 -2.69
CA LYS A 52 -4.82 9.12 -2.34
C LYS A 52 -6.32 9.30 -2.37
N ARG A 53 -6.97 8.78 -3.40
CA ARG A 53 -8.41 8.86 -3.59
C ARG A 53 -9.18 8.11 -2.51
N VAL A 54 -8.79 6.87 -2.20
CA VAL A 54 -9.47 6.08 -1.15
C VAL A 54 -9.19 6.63 0.24
N ASP A 55 -7.99 7.12 0.53
CA ASP A 55 -7.67 7.74 1.82
C ASP A 55 -8.51 9.00 2.03
N GLN A 56 -8.63 9.90 1.04
CA GLN A 56 -9.49 11.08 1.16
C GLN A 56 -10.95 10.72 1.44
N ARG A 57 -11.51 9.72 0.74
CA ARG A 57 -12.87 9.25 1.01
C ARG A 57 -12.98 8.66 2.41
N PHE A 58 -12.04 7.81 2.79
CA PHE A 58 -12.00 7.18 4.10
C PHE A 58 -11.94 8.22 5.23
N GLN A 59 -11.06 9.21 5.13
CA GLN A 59 -10.96 10.27 6.15
C GLN A 59 -12.23 11.13 6.20
N LEU A 60 -12.85 11.40 5.05
CA LEU A 60 -14.14 12.10 5.00
C LEU A 60 -15.22 11.30 5.74
N GLU A 61 -15.41 10.02 5.39
CA GLU A 61 -16.39 9.15 6.04
C GLU A 61 -16.12 8.95 7.54
N LYS A 62 -14.83 8.84 7.91
CA LYS A 62 -14.37 8.79 9.31
C LYS A 62 -14.79 10.05 10.07
N SER A 63 -14.56 11.23 9.48
CA SER A 63 -14.91 12.53 10.09
C SER A 63 -16.42 12.73 10.22
N MET A 64 -17.19 12.20 9.26
CA MET A 64 -18.66 12.25 9.24
C MET A 64 -19.30 11.16 10.12
N LYS A 65 -18.50 10.26 10.73
CA LYS A 65 -18.96 9.12 11.55
C LYS A 65 -19.90 8.17 10.81
N ILE A 66 -19.72 8.03 9.50
CA ILE A 66 -20.53 7.17 8.63
C ILE A 66 -19.83 5.86 8.24
N LEU A 67 -18.63 5.60 8.79
CA LEU A 67 -17.94 4.33 8.57
C LEU A 67 -18.76 3.15 9.13
N PRO A 68 -18.82 2.01 8.42
CA PRO A 68 -19.59 0.83 8.84
C PRO A 68 -19.22 0.31 10.24
N TRP A 69 -17.95 0.49 10.62
CA TRP A 69 -17.44 0.19 11.94
C TRP A 69 -17.37 1.51 12.72
N GLY A 70 -18.47 1.81 13.41
CA GLY A 70 -18.69 3.06 14.12
C GLY A 70 -17.60 3.40 15.14
N THR A 71 -17.57 4.68 15.50
CA THR A 71 -16.65 5.42 16.39
C THR A 71 -16.39 4.88 17.81
N LYS A 72 -16.66 3.61 18.14
CA LYS A 72 -16.51 3.07 19.49
C LYS A 72 -15.44 1.97 19.53
N ASP A 73 -14.44 2.21 20.38
CA ASP A 73 -13.62 1.19 21.06
C ASP A 73 -12.32 0.68 20.40
N GLN A 74 -11.54 1.51 19.69
CA GLN A 74 -10.13 1.17 19.41
C GLN A 74 -9.10 2.32 19.55
N ASP A 75 -9.54 3.58 19.64
CA ASP A 75 -8.61 4.70 19.87
C ASP A 75 -8.19 4.83 21.35
N ALA A 76 -8.82 4.08 22.27
CA ALA A 76 -8.52 4.08 23.71
C ALA A 76 -7.31 3.20 24.11
N SER A 77 -6.78 2.37 23.21
CA SER A 77 -5.75 1.38 23.56
C SER A 77 -4.30 1.90 23.48
N ILE A 78 -4.10 3.19 23.20
CA ILE A 78 -2.75 3.79 23.06
C ILE A 78 -2.37 4.69 24.25
N GLU A 79 -3.28 4.92 25.22
CA GLU A 79 -3.05 5.88 26.32
C GLU A 79 -3.18 5.28 27.74
N GLN A 80 -2.80 4.01 27.94
CA GLN A 80 -2.61 3.45 29.28
C GLN A 80 -1.23 2.81 29.41
N SER A 81 -0.22 3.65 29.65
CA SER A 81 1.09 3.23 30.13
C SER A 81 1.62 4.18 31.20
N ILE A 82 0.97 4.20 32.37
CA ILE A 82 1.60 4.56 33.65
C ILE A 82 0.93 3.71 34.75
N PRO A 83 1.57 2.66 35.29
CA PRO A 83 1.14 2.08 36.55
C PRO A 83 1.81 2.86 37.69
N ASP A 84 1.01 3.62 38.46
CA ASP A 84 1.47 4.23 39.71
C ASP A 84 1.22 3.25 40.87
N GLU A 85 2.25 3.07 41.68
CA GLU A 85 2.41 2.02 42.68
C GLU A 85 2.22 2.62 44.07
N SER A 86 1.12 2.32 44.77
CA SER A 86 1.02 2.49 46.24
C SER A 86 -0.22 1.80 46.87
N ARG A 87 0.00 0.53 47.31
CA ARG A 87 -0.47 -0.26 48.49
C ARG A 87 -1.57 0.30 49.46
N PRO A 88 -2.07 -0.51 50.45
CA PRO A 88 -2.59 -1.90 50.45
C PRO A 88 -3.88 -2.06 51.33
N PHE A 89 -4.61 -3.20 51.30
CA PHE A 89 -5.03 -4.01 52.50
C PHE A 89 -5.96 -5.22 52.17
N VAL A 90 -5.42 -6.43 52.41
CA VAL A 90 -5.96 -7.66 53.07
C VAL A 90 -7.23 -8.41 52.62
N GLY A 91 -6.97 -9.69 52.26
CA GLY A 91 -7.67 -10.89 52.77
C GLY A 91 -8.70 -11.53 51.82
N LYS A 92 -8.78 -12.85 51.58
CA LYS A 92 -8.18 -14.06 52.16
C LYS A 92 -8.33 -15.25 51.16
N SER A 93 -7.45 -16.24 51.31
CA SER A 93 -7.60 -17.71 51.09
C SER A 93 -7.80 -18.33 49.68
N HIS A 94 -6.73 -19.00 49.22
CA HIS A 94 -6.61 -20.22 48.37
C HIS A 94 -7.27 -21.48 49.01
N PRO A 95 -7.22 -22.72 48.43
CA PRO A 95 -6.65 -23.22 47.15
C PRO A 95 -7.69 -24.06 46.31
N GLU A 96 -7.41 -24.56 45.10
CA GLU A 96 -6.89 -25.93 44.85
C GLU A 96 -6.59 -26.15 43.35
N ALA A 97 -5.68 -27.08 43.09
CA ALA A 97 -4.93 -27.29 41.86
C ALA A 97 -5.65 -28.18 40.82
N GLU A 98 -5.29 -28.04 39.54
CA GLU A 98 -4.81 -29.14 38.68
C GLU A 98 -4.54 -28.66 37.23
N ALA A 99 -3.37 -29.03 36.72
CA ALA A 99 -3.01 -29.07 35.30
C ALA A 99 -2.46 -30.49 35.03
N PRO A 100 -2.55 -31.07 33.81
CA PRO A 100 -1.50 -30.75 32.83
C PRO A 100 -1.87 -30.83 31.33
N SER A 101 -1.18 -29.99 30.56
CA SER A 101 -0.53 -30.22 29.25
C SER A 101 -1.10 -31.25 28.24
N ARG A 102 -1.44 -30.76 27.04
CA ARG A 102 -1.29 -31.54 25.79
C ARG A 102 -0.72 -30.68 24.66
N SER A 103 0.42 -31.11 24.17
CA SER A 103 1.17 -30.59 23.03
C SER A 103 0.54 -30.96 21.66
N SER A 104 0.65 -30.00 20.73
CA SER A 104 0.56 -29.96 19.25
C SER A 104 0.83 -31.27 18.48
N PRO A 105 0.54 -31.43 17.15
CA PRO A 105 0.54 -30.40 16.10
C PRO A 105 -0.48 -30.53 14.95
N GLY A 106 -0.79 -29.42 14.28
CA GLY A 106 -1.57 -29.40 13.03
C GLY A 106 -1.10 -28.28 12.13
N ALA A 107 -0.11 -28.58 11.31
CA ALA A 107 0.45 -27.68 10.31
C ALA A 107 -0.64 -27.18 9.35
N SER A 108 -1.00 -25.90 9.49
CA SER A 108 -1.53 -25.12 8.38
C SER A 108 -0.52 -24.02 8.12
N SER A 109 0.13 -24.13 6.98
CA SER A 109 1.09 -23.17 6.44
C SER A 109 0.46 -21.76 6.50
N PRO A 110 1.00 -20.78 7.25
CA PRO A 110 0.52 -19.42 7.15
C PRO A 110 1.02 -18.87 5.83
N GLY A 111 0.11 -18.84 4.86
CA GLY A 111 0.31 -18.12 3.61
C GLY A 111 0.72 -16.68 3.91
N PHE A 112 1.57 -16.17 3.05
CA PHE A 112 2.16 -14.82 3.00
C PHE A 112 1.18 -13.64 3.25
N ALA A 113 -0.13 -13.89 3.28
CA ALA A 113 -1.18 -12.93 3.65
C ALA A 113 -1.16 -12.51 5.13
N ASP A 114 -0.60 -13.32 6.03
CA ASP A 114 -0.68 -13.10 7.49
C ASP A 114 0.37 -12.11 8.04
N ARG A 115 1.35 -11.69 7.21
CA ARG A 115 2.47 -10.85 7.66
C ARG A 115 2.26 -9.35 7.49
N ILE A 116 1.13 -8.92 6.94
CA ILE A 116 0.81 -7.50 6.74
C ILE A 116 -0.27 -7.10 7.73
N LYS A 117 0.09 -6.29 8.73
CA LYS A 117 -0.82 -5.80 9.77
C LYS A 117 -2.06 -5.16 9.11
N PRO A 118 -3.29 -5.61 9.42
CA PRO A 118 -4.48 -4.98 8.87
C PRO A 118 -4.61 -3.57 9.42
N CYS A 119 -4.58 -2.56 8.55
CA CYS A 119 -4.91 -1.19 8.91
C CYS A 119 -6.37 -0.87 8.56
N ARG A 120 -6.97 0.11 9.23
CA ARG A 120 -8.39 0.46 9.04
C ARG A 120 -8.71 0.83 7.59
N LEU A 121 -7.80 1.55 6.92
CA LEU A 121 -7.93 1.89 5.51
C LEU A 121 -7.89 0.64 4.62
N ARG A 122 -7.07 -0.36 4.94
CA ARG A 122 -7.03 -1.63 4.20
C ARG A 122 -8.36 -2.37 4.32
N THR A 123 -8.90 -2.50 5.54
CA THR A 123 -10.21 -3.13 5.76
C THR A 123 -11.32 -2.39 5.02
N TYR A 124 -11.26 -1.05 5.00
CA TYR A 124 -12.18 -0.22 4.23
C TYR A 124 -12.11 -0.51 2.72
N VAL A 125 -10.92 -0.54 2.14
CA VAL A 125 -10.73 -0.88 0.71
C VAL A 125 -11.19 -2.30 0.39
N MET A 126 -10.93 -3.27 1.27
CA MET A 126 -11.34 -4.67 1.09
C MET A 126 -12.86 -4.88 1.15
N ALA A 127 -13.61 -3.91 1.67
CA ALA A 127 -15.06 -3.94 1.67
C ALA A 127 -15.70 -3.42 0.37
N PHE A 128 -14.90 -2.89 -0.57
CA PHE A 128 -15.42 -2.45 -1.86
C PHE A 128 -15.83 -3.65 -2.72
N ASP A 129 -16.92 -3.49 -3.46
CA ASP A 129 -17.23 -4.35 -4.59
C ASP A 129 -16.27 -4.08 -5.76
N ALA A 130 -16.24 -5.00 -6.74
CA ALA A 130 -15.34 -4.91 -7.88
C ALA A 130 -15.53 -3.59 -8.67
N ASP A 131 -16.78 -3.16 -8.85
CA ASP A 131 -17.11 -1.94 -9.58
C ASP A 131 -16.64 -0.68 -8.86
N THR A 132 -16.76 -0.62 -7.53
CA THR A 132 -16.22 0.50 -6.76
C THR A 132 -14.69 0.47 -6.80
N LEU A 133 -14.06 -0.69 -6.58
CA LEU A 133 -12.62 -0.79 -6.62
C LEU A 133 -12.04 -0.35 -7.98
N GLN A 134 -12.64 -0.82 -9.08
CA GLN A 134 -12.25 -0.40 -10.43
C GLN A 134 -12.44 1.10 -10.64
N ARG A 135 -13.58 1.67 -10.21
CA ARG A 135 -13.82 3.11 -10.31
C ARG A 135 -12.76 3.92 -9.57
N TYR A 136 -12.32 3.50 -8.39
CA TYR A 136 -11.28 4.18 -7.62
C TYR A 136 -9.88 3.99 -8.24
N ALA A 137 -9.60 2.82 -8.81
CA ALA A 137 -8.32 2.50 -9.42
C ALA A 137 -8.11 3.14 -10.80
N ALA A 138 -9.19 3.46 -11.52
CA ALA A 138 -9.13 4.06 -12.84
C ALA A 138 -8.66 5.52 -12.80
N ILE A 139 -7.70 5.85 -13.67
CA ILE A 139 -7.30 7.22 -13.99
C ILE A 139 -8.44 7.89 -14.76
N ARG A 140 -8.86 9.10 -14.36
CA ARG A 140 -10.07 9.75 -14.91
C ARG A 140 -9.82 10.46 -16.24
N SER A 141 -8.63 11.01 -16.45
CA SER A 141 -8.32 11.79 -17.65
C SER A 141 -7.34 11.10 -18.61
N LYS A 142 -7.51 11.36 -19.91
CA LYS A 142 -6.56 10.93 -20.95
C LYS A 142 -5.24 11.64 -20.80
N GLU A 143 -5.27 12.87 -20.30
CA GLU A 143 -4.13 13.73 -20.07
C GLU A 143 -3.24 13.15 -18.96
N ALA A 144 -3.82 12.75 -17.81
CA ALA A 144 -3.07 12.07 -16.75
C ALA A 144 -2.49 10.75 -17.23
N PHE A 145 -3.24 9.96 -18.00
CA PHE A 145 -2.71 8.73 -18.60
C PHE A 145 -1.51 9.02 -19.51
N GLY A 146 -1.63 10.00 -20.40
CA GLY A 146 -0.54 10.40 -21.30
C GLY A 146 0.67 10.99 -20.55
N ILE A 147 0.46 11.65 -19.42
CA ILE A 147 1.54 12.12 -18.54
C ILE A 147 2.28 10.93 -17.91
N ILE A 148 1.55 9.92 -17.39
CA ILE A 148 2.14 8.70 -16.83
C ILE A 148 2.99 7.97 -17.88
N GLU A 149 2.46 7.82 -19.10
CA GLU A 149 3.16 7.18 -20.22
C GLU A 149 4.44 7.93 -20.56
N LYS A 150 4.35 9.25 -20.82
CA LYS A 150 5.50 10.08 -21.18
C LYS A 150 6.55 10.14 -20.08
N HIS A 151 6.13 10.19 -18.81
CA HIS A 151 7.07 10.23 -17.69
C HIS A 151 7.81 8.89 -17.54
N THR A 152 7.09 7.77 -17.67
CA THR A 152 7.69 6.44 -17.65
C THR A 152 8.63 6.24 -18.85
N GLU A 153 8.24 6.69 -20.04
CA GLU A 153 9.07 6.65 -21.25
C GLU A 153 10.33 7.51 -21.09
N ALA A 154 10.23 8.69 -20.48
CA ALA A 154 11.39 9.55 -20.26
C ALA A 154 12.43 8.92 -19.32
N LEU A 155 11.99 8.14 -18.33
CA LEU A 155 12.88 7.48 -17.36
C LEU A 155 13.46 6.16 -17.86
N PHE A 156 12.67 5.36 -18.59
CA PHE A 156 13.03 3.98 -18.95
C PHE A 156 13.09 3.72 -20.45
N GLY A 157 12.76 4.72 -21.28
CA GLY A 157 12.61 4.57 -22.72
C GLY A 157 11.29 3.89 -23.09
N ARG A 158 11.03 3.79 -24.40
CA ARG A 158 9.91 3.02 -24.93
C ARG A 158 10.20 1.53 -24.77
N PRO A 159 9.29 0.74 -24.18
CA PRO A 159 9.48 -0.70 -24.11
C PRO A 159 9.41 -1.29 -25.52
N GLU A 160 10.50 -1.90 -26.01
CA GLU A 160 10.52 -2.64 -27.27
C GLU A 160 9.94 -4.04 -27.01
N ILE A 161 8.61 -4.15 -27.02
CA ILE A 161 7.90 -5.41 -26.76
C ILE A 161 7.84 -6.22 -28.05
N VAL A 162 8.78 -7.16 -28.21
CA VAL A 162 8.71 -8.17 -29.27
C VAL A 162 8.01 -9.40 -28.70
N ILE A 163 6.86 -9.75 -29.27
CA ILE A 163 6.13 -10.97 -28.90
C ILE A 163 6.72 -12.12 -29.72
N THR A 164 7.26 -13.11 -29.04
CA THR A 164 7.73 -14.36 -29.66
C THR A 164 6.55 -15.09 -30.32
N PRO A 165 6.79 -16.00 -31.27
CA PRO A 165 5.74 -16.85 -31.84
C PRO A 165 4.94 -17.65 -30.78
N GLN A 166 5.48 -17.79 -29.57
CA GLN A 166 4.87 -18.46 -28.42
C GLN A 166 4.00 -17.51 -27.56
N GLY A 167 3.84 -16.25 -27.95
CA GLY A 167 3.00 -15.28 -27.24
C GLY A 167 3.66 -14.67 -26.00
N THR A 168 4.97 -14.88 -25.79
CA THR A 168 5.72 -14.32 -24.65
C THR A 168 6.57 -13.14 -25.08
N ILE A 169 6.90 -12.25 -24.15
CA ILE A 169 7.83 -11.15 -24.40
C ILE A 169 9.23 -11.74 -24.59
N ASP A 170 9.90 -11.40 -25.69
CA ASP A 170 11.29 -11.79 -25.96
C ASP A 170 12.23 -11.11 -24.94
N PRO A 171 12.83 -11.86 -24.00
CA PRO A 171 13.69 -11.28 -22.97
C PRO A 171 15.05 -10.85 -23.52
N SER A 172 15.43 -11.25 -24.74
CA SER A 172 16.76 -10.94 -25.32
C SER A 172 16.94 -9.46 -25.68
N LYS A 173 15.83 -8.72 -25.80
CA LYS A 173 15.78 -7.29 -26.09
C LYS A 173 15.74 -6.41 -24.85
N ASP A 174 15.62 -7.00 -23.66
CA ASP A 174 15.50 -6.25 -22.42
C ASP A 174 16.87 -5.84 -21.85
N GLU A 175 17.01 -4.56 -21.54
CA GLU A 175 18.23 -3.98 -20.99
C GLU A 175 18.29 -4.23 -19.47
N LEU A 176 19.44 -4.66 -18.95
CA LEU A 176 19.66 -4.75 -17.50
C LEU A 176 20.25 -3.45 -16.96
N ILE A 177 19.58 -2.85 -15.97
CA ILE A 177 20.09 -1.69 -15.24
C ILE A 177 20.62 -2.10 -13.87
N LYS A 178 21.68 -1.45 -13.42
CA LYS A 178 22.22 -1.61 -12.07
C LYS A 178 21.59 -0.56 -11.15
N ILE A 179 20.82 -1.02 -10.17
CA ILE A 179 20.18 -0.15 -9.18
C ILE A 179 20.35 -0.76 -7.79
N SER A 180 20.53 0.09 -6.78
CA SER A 180 20.52 -0.35 -5.38
C SER A 180 19.08 -0.50 -4.88
N PHE A 181 18.85 -1.34 -3.87
CA PHE A 181 17.53 -1.44 -3.23
C PHE A 181 17.06 -0.10 -2.66
N GLY A 182 17.98 0.71 -2.11
CA GLY A 182 17.69 2.08 -1.69
C GLY A 182 17.28 2.98 -2.86
N GLY A 183 17.91 2.84 -4.02
CA GLY A 183 17.53 3.55 -5.25
C GLY A 183 16.14 3.15 -5.74
N LEU A 184 15.85 1.84 -5.77
CA LEU A 184 14.54 1.33 -6.16
C LEU A 184 13.44 1.76 -5.19
N LYS A 185 13.70 1.76 -3.87
CA LYS A 185 12.78 2.28 -2.85
C LYS A 185 12.45 3.76 -3.08
N ARG A 186 13.46 4.59 -3.35
CA ARG A 186 13.26 6.02 -3.65
C ARG A 186 12.42 6.21 -4.90
N LEU A 187 12.70 5.43 -5.94
CA LEU A 187 11.95 5.45 -7.20
C LEU A 187 10.47 5.08 -6.99
N ILE A 188 10.18 4.06 -6.18
CA ILE A 188 8.80 3.68 -5.84
C ILE A 188 8.09 4.78 -5.04
N LEU A 189 8.75 5.38 -4.05
CA LEU A 189 8.16 6.45 -3.24
C LEU A 189 7.88 7.71 -4.06
N GLU A 190 8.76 8.03 -5.00
CA GLU A 190 8.57 9.13 -5.94
C GLU A 190 7.36 8.86 -6.85
N ALA A 191 7.27 7.67 -7.45
CA ALA A 191 6.09 7.24 -8.22
C ALA A 191 4.77 7.35 -7.43
N VAL A 192 4.74 6.89 -6.18
CA VAL A 192 3.54 6.98 -5.31
C VAL A 192 3.16 8.44 -5.06
N THR A 193 4.15 9.31 -4.86
CA THR A 193 3.94 10.75 -4.68
C THR A 193 3.39 11.38 -5.96
N PHE A 194 3.96 11.03 -7.11
CA PHE A 194 3.52 11.51 -8.41
C PHE A 194 2.07 11.09 -8.71
N GLY A 195 1.70 9.84 -8.45
CA GLY A 195 0.32 9.38 -8.57
C GLY A 195 -0.67 10.13 -7.69
N SER A 196 -0.28 10.37 -6.42
CA SER A 196 -1.09 11.15 -5.48
C SER A 196 -1.30 12.58 -5.99
N PHE A 197 -0.26 13.20 -6.55
CA PHE A 197 -0.33 14.52 -7.15
C PHE A 197 -1.27 14.56 -8.37
N LEU A 198 -1.25 13.54 -9.23
CA LEU A 198 -2.17 13.47 -10.37
C LEU A 198 -3.64 13.49 -9.92
N TRP A 199 -3.98 12.75 -8.86
CA TRP A 199 -5.34 12.78 -8.29
C TRP A 199 -5.71 14.17 -7.75
N ASP A 200 -4.80 14.83 -7.04
CA ASP A 200 -5.04 16.17 -6.50
C ASP A 200 -5.29 17.20 -7.62
N VAL A 201 -4.52 17.14 -8.70
CA VAL A 201 -4.68 18.02 -9.87
C VAL A 201 -6.00 17.74 -10.59
N GLU A 202 -6.32 16.47 -10.88
CA GLU A 202 -7.59 16.12 -11.52
C GLU A 202 -8.78 16.57 -10.67
N SER A 203 -8.74 16.32 -9.36
CA SER A 203 -9.79 16.75 -8.43
C SER A 203 -9.96 18.26 -8.41
N TYR A 204 -8.85 19.00 -8.43
CA TYR A 204 -8.87 20.45 -8.49
C TYR A 204 -9.49 20.97 -9.79
N VAL A 205 -9.07 20.45 -10.94
CA VAL A 205 -9.61 20.86 -12.25
C VAL A 205 -11.10 20.48 -12.36
N ASP A 206 -11.49 19.32 -11.84
CA ASP A 206 -12.87 18.83 -11.90
C ASP A 206 -13.81 19.72 -11.09
N SER A 207 -13.35 20.22 -9.93
CA SER A 207 -14.10 21.16 -9.11
C SER A 207 -14.35 22.52 -9.77
N ARG A 208 -13.60 22.86 -10.83
CA ARG A 208 -13.67 24.16 -11.53
C ARG A 208 -14.33 24.07 -12.90
N TYR A 209 -14.15 22.94 -13.59
CA TYR A 209 -14.52 22.81 -15.00
C TYR A 209 -15.40 21.59 -15.32
N HIS A 210 -15.69 20.71 -14.35
CA HIS A 210 -16.54 19.53 -14.54
C HIS A 210 -16.18 18.71 -15.80
N PHE A 211 -14.89 18.41 -15.97
CA PHE A 211 -14.37 17.85 -17.22
C PHE A 211 -14.49 16.31 -17.28
N VAL A 212 -14.81 15.65 -16.16
CA VAL A 212 -15.04 14.20 -16.15
C VAL A 212 -16.52 13.94 -16.37
N ALA A 213 -16.85 13.33 -17.51
CA ALA A 213 -18.20 12.81 -17.76
C ALA A 213 -18.49 11.66 -16.78
N ASN A 214 -19.60 11.75 -16.06
CA ASN A 214 -20.11 10.69 -15.18
C ASN A 214 -20.56 9.46 -15.97
#